data_AF-A0A5C7P279-F1
#
_entry.id   AF-A0A5C7P279-F1
#
_cell.length_a   1.000
_cell.length_b   1.000
_cell.length_c   1.000
_cell.angle_alpha   90.00
_cell.angle_beta   90.00
_cell.angle_gamma   90.00
#
_symmetry.space_group_name_H-M   'P 1'
#
loop_
_entity.id
_entity.type
_entity.pdbx_description
1 polymer ?
#
loop_
_entity_poly.entity_id
_entity_poly.type
_entity_poly.pdbx_seq_one_letter_code
_entity_poly.pdbx_strand_id
1 'polypeptide(L)' 'MPAADAAVPHFTRFVALGDSFTEGLDDERPDGTYRGWADRFAQRAGAAAPELRYANLAVRGKKIDQVIDEQVPA' A
#
# COMPACT_ATOMS: atom_id res chain seq x y z
N MET A 1 -4.98 -29.16 -25.49
CA MET A 1 -4.03 -28.10 -25.08
C MET A 1 -4.73 -27.22 -24.07
N PRO A 2 -4.59 -27.43 -22.74
CA PRO A 2 -4.94 -26.35 -21.83
C PRO A 2 -3.88 -25.26 -22.02
N ALA A 3 -4.33 -24.02 -22.24
CA ALA A 3 -3.44 -22.87 -22.26
C ALA A 3 -2.67 -22.83 -20.93
N ALA A 4 -1.38 -22.54 -21.00
CA ALA A 4 -0.54 -22.42 -19.82
C ALA A 4 -1.22 -21.47 -18.84
N ASP A 5 -1.58 -21.99 -17.67
CA ASP A 5 -1.83 -21.21 -16.47
C ASP A 5 -0.50 -20.52 -16.16
N ALA A 6 -0.29 -19.35 -16.77
CA ALA A 6 0.83 -18.51 -16.43
C ALA A 6 0.58 -18.11 -14.98
N ALA A 7 1.23 -18.81 -14.06
CA ALA A 7 1.05 -18.66 -12.62
C ALA A 7 0.98 -17.17 -12.29
N VAL A 8 -0.21 -16.70 -11.96
CA VAL A 8 -0.39 -15.31 -11.54
C VAL A 8 0.51 -15.15 -10.32
N PRO A 9 1.47 -14.21 -10.34
CA PRO A 9 2.42 -14.07 -9.25
C PRO A 9 1.66 -13.87 -7.93
N HIS A 10 1.95 -14.75 -6.98
CA HIS A 10 1.33 -14.71 -5.67
C HIS A 10 2.07 -13.69 -4.80
N PHE A 11 1.53 -12.48 -4.73
CA PHE A 11 2.11 -11.41 -3.92
C PHE A 11 1.79 -11.63 -2.44
N THR A 12 2.82 -11.82 -1.62
CA THR A 12 2.70 -11.98 -0.16
C THR A 12 3.04 -10.70 0.62
N ARG A 13 3.43 -9.63 -0.10
CA ARG A 13 3.81 -8.34 0.50
C ARG A 13 3.27 -7.21 -0.35
N PHE A 14 2.68 -6.22 0.30
CA PHE A 14 2.26 -4.96 -0.29
C PHE A 14 2.83 -3.82 0.55
N VAL A 15 3.58 -2.91 -0.07
CA VAL A 15 4.15 -1.73 0.59
C VAL A 15 3.66 -0.50 -0.15
N ALA A 16 2.98 0.40 0.55
CA ALA A 16 2.49 1.65 0.00
C ALA A 16 3.51 2.76 0.27
N LEU A 17 3.93 3.45 -0.79
CA LEU A 17 4.89 4.56 -0.77
C LEU A 17 4.24 5.80 -1.37
N GLY A 18 4.64 6.98 -0.92
CA GLY A 18 4.14 8.23 -1.49
C GLY A 18 4.06 9.38 -0.49
N ASP A 19 3.05 10.22 -0.72
CA ASP A 19 2.80 11.47 -0.01
C ASP A 19 1.58 11.39 0.93
N SER A 20 0.97 12.54 1.23
CA SER A 20 -0.24 12.65 2.05
C SER A 20 -1.44 11.83 1.54
N PHE A 21 -1.57 11.67 0.22
CA PHE A 21 -2.67 10.91 -0.38
C PHE A 21 -2.55 9.42 -0.06
N THR A 22 -1.32 8.90 -0.07
CA THR A 22 -1.04 7.51 0.28
C THR A 22 -0.97 7.30 1.79
N GLU A 23 -0.47 8.29 2.53
CA GLU A 23 -0.52 8.33 4.00
C GLU A 23 -1.97 8.24 4.51
N GLY A 24 -2.92 8.87 3.80
CA GLY A 24 -4.35 8.74 4.03
C GLY A 24 -5.06 9.97 4.57
N LEU A 25 -4.50 11.17 4.34
CA LEU A 25 -4.91 12.44 4.96
C LEU A 25 -6.37 12.87 4.73
N ASP A 26 -7.11 12.22 3.83
CA ASP A 26 -8.52 12.57 3.54
C ASP A 26 -9.55 11.54 4.06
N ASP A 27 -9.12 10.56 4.85
CA ASP A 27 -9.99 9.54 5.46
C ASP A 27 -9.78 9.51 6.98
N GLU A 28 -10.10 10.65 7.61
CA GLU A 28 -10.09 10.86 9.06
C GLU A 28 -11.22 10.06 9.73
N ARG A 29 -10.91 9.47 10.87
CA ARG A 29 -11.84 8.74 11.74
C ARG A 29 -12.30 9.64 12.89
N PRO A 30 -13.42 9.30 13.56
CA PRO A 30 -13.91 10.06 14.71
C PRO A 30 -12.90 10.21 15.86
N ASP A 31 -11.89 9.34 15.94
CA ASP A 31 -10.81 9.39 16.93
C ASP A 31 -9.62 10.29 16.51
N GLY A 32 -9.71 10.97 15.37
CA GLY A 32 -8.66 11.83 14.81
C GLY A 32 -7.53 11.08 14.12
N THR A 33 -7.62 9.75 13.99
CA THR A 33 -6.67 8.96 13.20
C THR A 33 -7.06 8.93 11.73
N TYR A 34 -6.08 8.76 10.84
CA TYR A 34 -6.31 8.62 9.41
C TYR A 34 -6.19 7.16 8.99
N ARG A 35 -7.00 6.74 8.03
CA ARG A 35 -6.92 5.39 7.44
C ARG A 35 -6.37 5.40 6.02
N GLY A 36 -6.91 6.25 5.16
CA GLY A 36 -6.55 6.30 3.75
C GLY A 36 -6.99 5.10 2.91
N TRP A 37 -6.74 5.20 1.61
CA TRP A 37 -7.10 4.15 0.65
C TRP A 37 -6.20 2.91 0.78
N ALA A 38 -4.91 3.09 1.12
CA ALA A 38 -3.94 2.02 1.18
C ALA A 38 -4.30 1.01 2.28
N ASP A 39 -4.70 1.49 3.47
CA ASP A 39 -5.16 0.62 4.56
C ASP A 39 -6.46 -0.10 4.21
N ARG A 40 -7.39 0.59 3.53
CA ARG A 40 -8.66 -0.03 3.08
C ARG A 40 -8.39 -1.13 2.05
N PHE A 41 -7.45 -0.89 1.13
CA PHE A 41 -7.02 -1.89 0.18
C PHE A 41 -6.39 -3.08 0.91
N ALA A 42 -5.44 -2.84 1.80
CA ALA A 42 -4.77 -3.88 2.56
C ALA A 42 -5.75 -4.73 3.40
N GLN A 43 -6.76 -4.10 4.01
CA GLN A 43 -7.81 -4.81 4.74
C GLN A 43 -8.60 -5.76 3.82
N ARG A 44 -9.01 -5.30 2.64
CA ARG A 44 -9.75 -6.13 1.69
C ARG A 44 -8.89 -7.22 1.07
N ALA A 45 -7.65 -6.88 0.73
CA ALA A 45 -6.68 -7.82 0.17
C ALA A 45 -6.31 -8.90 1.19
N GLY A 46 -6.06 -8.55 2.45
CA GLY A 46 -5.78 -9.50 3.53
C GLY A 46 -6.95 -10.44 3.85
N ALA A 47 -8.19 -10.01 3.62
CA ALA A 47 -9.35 -10.90 3.73
C ALA A 47 -9.37 -11.98 2.62
N ALA A 48 -8.81 -11.68 1.44
CA ALA A 48 -8.69 -12.63 0.33
C ALA A 48 -7.39 -13.45 0.36
N ALA A 49 -6.33 -12.90 0.95
CA ALA A 49 -4.98 -13.44 1.02
C ALA A 49 -4.40 -13.24 2.45
N PRO A 50 -4.71 -14.13 3.41
CA PRO A 50 -4.35 -13.95 4.83
C PRO A 50 -2.85 -13.87 5.11
N GLU A 51 -2.02 -14.39 4.21
CA GLU A 51 -0.55 -14.32 4.28
C GLU A 51 0.02 -12.98 3.79
N LEU A 52 -0.80 -12.12 3.18
CA LEU A 52 -0.38 -10.80 2.71
C LEU A 52 0.08 -9.93 3.89
N ARG A 53 1.34 -9.50 3.83
CA ARG A 53 1.91 -8.54 4.76
C ARG A 53 1.84 -7.13 4.17
N TYR A 54 1.44 -6.17 4.99
CA TYR A 54 1.24 -4.80 4.56
C TYR A 54 2.09 -3.83 5.39
N ALA A 55 2.62 -2.80 4.73
CA ALA A 55 3.20 -1.61 5.37
C ALA A 55 2.85 -0.36 4.55
N ASN A 56 2.51 0.73 5.23
CA ASN A 56 2.45 2.06 4.63
C ASN A 56 3.68 2.85 5.09
N LEU A 57 4.51 3.26 4.14
CA LEU A 57 5.72 4.07 4.40
C LEU A 57 5.60 5.47 3.78
N ALA A 58 4.42 5.85 3.29
CA ALA A 58 4.18 7.18 2.74
C ALA A 58 4.38 8.27 3.81
N VAL A 59 4.91 9.41 3.38
CA VAL A 59 5.22 10.54 4.25
C VAL A 59 4.61 11.81 3.69
N ARG A 60 3.88 12.54 4.52
CA ARG A 60 3.20 13.79 4.15
C ARG A 60 4.12 14.79 3.47
N GLY A 61 3.58 15.47 2.45
CA GLY A 61 4.22 16.61 1.82
C GLY A 61 5.45 16.27 0.96
N LYS A 62 5.73 14.98 0.73
CA LYS A 62 6.80 14.55 -0.16
C LYS A 62 6.39 14.72 -1.62
N LYS A 63 7.33 15.21 -2.41
CA LYS A 63 7.27 15.19 -3.88
C LYS A 63 7.91 13.90 -4.41
N ILE A 64 7.70 13.60 -5.69
CA ILE A 64 8.10 12.32 -6.29
C ILE A 64 9.61 12.05 -6.20
N ASP A 65 10.44 13.08 -6.36
CA ASP A 65 11.90 13.02 -6.18
C ASP A 65 12.26 12.57 -4.76
N GLN A 66 11.64 13.18 -3.76
CA GLN A 66 11.85 12.82 -2.35
C GLN A 66 11.31 11.43 -2.01
N VAL A 67 10.21 11.00 -2.64
CA VAL A 67 9.69 9.63 -2.47
C VAL A 67 10.71 8.62 -2.97
N ILE A 68 11.30 8.86 -4.15
CA ILE A 68 12.34 7.99 -4.71
C ILE A 68 13.56 7.96 -3.80
N ASP A 69 14.07 9.13 -3.42
CA ASP A 69 15.33 9.23 -2.66
C ASP A 69 15.23 8.68 -1.23
N GLU A 70 14.05 8.75 -0.60
CA GLU A 70 13.89 8.41 0.82
C GLU A 70 13.14 7.10 1.09
N GLN A 71 12.25 6.67 0.19
CA GLN A 71 11.37 5.52 0.43
C GLN A 71 11.75 4.28 -0.40
N VAL A 72 12.70 4.39 -1.32
CA VAL A 72 13.19 3.30 -2.17
C VAL A 72 14.63 2.95 -1.81
N PRO A 73 15.03 1.66 -1.83
CA PRO A 73 16.44 1.28 -1.64
C PRO A 73 17.37 1.92 -2.68
N ALA A 74 18.62 2.14 -2.27
CA ALA A 74 19.70 2.66 -3.12
C ALA A 74 20.22 1.65 -4.14
#